data_AF-A0A7J2H7R5-F1
#
_entry.id   AF-A0A7J2H7R5-F1
#
_cell.length_a   1.000
_cell.length_b   1.000
_cell.length_c   1.000
_cell.angle_alpha   90.00
_cell.angle_beta   90.00
_cell.angle_gamma   90.00
#
_symmetry.space_group_name_H-M   'P 1'
#
loop_
_entity.id
_entity.type
_entity.pdbx_description
1 polymer ?
#
loop_
_entity_poly.entity_id
_entity_poly.type
_entity_poly.pdbx_seq_one_letter_code
_entity_poly.pdbx_strand_id
1 'polypeptide(L)'
;GRREGRGYVVENVIFESRPGFLVTGNLYLPKSDLPAPAVLRVHGHYPRGKFQAEVQATAVTLARNGFVVLATDTVGYGDREFQGHREGVWLPAVGMSLQGLILWDNIRALDYLESRREVDPEKIGVTGSSGGGNQAMYLAALDERVKAVVPVVSAEVFEDQVVSGRCYCECVPGMARFADASDVLSLIAPRPLLLVSGIRDKVFPILRARKAFLRVREVYEMMGAGERVALYEVDVGHGYVREMREAMYRWFNRWLKGVDEPIEESSLDLESEYSPELSCLPCSEGKTIASLYYEEALRLVEARKSISVEEWTHGVTELKSRLIEDVFGGFPEEVLRFTITCRELVNGIEVEKLVLRTELDVLVPALLLRKPGYGGPRCYMYLSPTGKRRAPSLRVVREWLEAGACVLALDYRGVGETKSSEEVAVKNSLVLGRHILGMQVYDVIRAVDYLTLKAGFNRVYVYGEREAGVVALLAGALDERISAVHTLEMPSTLVSSKGFRYPPTLFP
;
A
#
# COMPACT_ATOMS: atom_id res chain seq x y z
N GLY A 1 8.52 -32.65 3.83
CA GLY A 1 9.76 -33.40 3.53
C GLY A 1 10.85 -32.97 4.50
N ARG A 2 11.75 -33.89 4.89
CA ARG A 2 12.87 -33.62 5.82
C ARG A 2 14.17 -34.08 5.19
N ARG A 3 15.23 -33.28 5.28
CA ARG A 3 16.55 -33.58 4.70
C ARG A 3 17.69 -33.15 5.61
N GLU A 4 18.81 -33.83 5.47
CA GLU A 4 20.05 -33.45 6.14
C GLU A 4 20.90 -32.56 5.24
N GLY A 5 21.33 -31.42 5.79
CA GLY A 5 22.42 -30.64 5.22
C GLY A 5 23.70 -30.81 6.03
N ARG A 6 24.80 -30.24 5.54
CA ARG A 6 26.07 -30.21 6.28
C ARG A 6 25.91 -29.36 7.54
N GLY A 7 25.74 -30.00 8.70
CA GLY A 7 25.62 -29.34 10.00
C GLY A 7 24.21 -28.85 10.40
N TYR A 8 23.18 -29.17 9.64
CA TYR A 8 21.78 -28.79 9.93
C TYR A 8 20.79 -29.81 9.35
N VAL A 9 19.52 -29.69 9.71
CA VAL A 9 18.38 -30.40 9.10
C VAL A 9 17.42 -29.37 8.54
N VAL A 10 16.80 -29.63 7.39
CA VAL A 10 15.75 -28.78 6.82
C VAL A 10 14.44 -29.55 6.69
N GLU A 11 13.34 -28.94 7.11
CA GLU A 11 11.98 -29.44 7.00
C GLU A 11 11.13 -28.47 6.16
N ASN A 12 10.40 -29.00 5.17
CA ASN A 12 9.37 -28.22 4.47
C ASN A 12 8.12 -28.20 5.35
N VAL A 13 7.59 -27.00 5.58
CA VAL A 13 6.45 -26.78 6.48
C VAL A 13 5.36 -26.00 5.77
N ILE A 14 4.12 -26.37 6.04
CA ILE A 14 2.92 -25.67 5.59
C ILE A 14 2.06 -25.47 6.82
N PHE A 15 1.54 -24.26 6.99
CA PHE A 15 0.53 -23.97 7.98
C PHE A 15 -0.50 -23.01 7.40
N GLU A 16 -1.71 -23.02 7.96
CA GLU A 16 -2.73 -22.05 7.61
C GLU A 16 -2.54 -20.80 8.47
N SER A 17 -2.43 -19.63 7.84
CA SER A 17 -2.56 -18.38 8.60
C SER A 17 -4.02 -18.03 8.83
N ARG A 18 -4.89 -18.44 7.91
CA ARG A 18 -6.34 -18.33 7.93
C ARG A 18 -6.93 -19.57 7.26
N PRO A 19 -8.21 -19.94 7.51
CA PRO A 19 -8.82 -21.11 6.91
C PRO A 19 -8.65 -21.16 5.38
N GLY A 20 -7.94 -22.17 4.88
CA GLY A 20 -7.63 -22.37 3.47
C GLY A 20 -6.55 -21.44 2.88
N PHE A 21 -5.98 -20.50 3.64
CA PHE A 21 -4.91 -19.61 3.15
C PHE A 21 -3.55 -20.08 3.68
N LEU A 22 -2.84 -20.81 2.84
CA LEU A 22 -1.59 -21.50 3.19
C LEU A 22 -0.39 -20.56 3.21
N VAL A 23 0.48 -20.75 4.20
CA VAL A 23 1.83 -20.20 4.31
C VAL A 23 2.82 -21.35 4.18
N THR A 24 3.80 -21.19 3.30
CA THR A 24 4.87 -22.16 3.07
C THR A 24 6.17 -21.67 3.70
N GLY A 25 6.95 -22.60 4.22
CA GLY A 25 8.25 -22.28 4.79
C GLY A 25 9.22 -23.46 4.82
N ASN A 26 10.50 -23.14 5.00
CA ASN A 26 11.53 -24.12 5.29
C ASN A 26 12.05 -23.87 6.71
N LEU A 27 11.93 -24.87 7.58
CA LEU A 27 12.43 -24.85 8.95
C LEU A 27 13.80 -25.53 9.00
N TYR A 28 14.83 -24.76 9.29
CA TYR A 28 16.20 -25.21 9.45
C TYR A 28 16.48 -25.41 10.94
N LEU A 29 16.95 -26.61 11.29
CA LEU A 29 17.22 -27.02 12.66
C LEU A 29 18.72 -27.25 12.87
N PRO A 30 19.28 -26.78 14.01
CA PRO A 30 20.63 -27.17 14.41
C PRO A 30 20.64 -28.65 14.82
N LYS A 31 21.81 -29.31 14.75
CA LYS A 31 21.95 -30.72 15.13
C LYS A 31 22.11 -30.94 16.65
N SER A 32 22.43 -29.91 17.42
CA SER A 32 22.65 -29.96 18.87
C SER A 32 22.07 -28.73 19.58
N ASP A 33 22.17 -28.72 20.91
CA ASP A 33 21.88 -27.57 21.77
C ASP A 33 20.43 -27.06 21.69
N LEU A 34 19.49 -28.00 21.70
CA LEU A 34 18.05 -27.77 21.72
C LEU A 34 17.48 -27.82 23.14
N PRO A 35 16.43 -27.04 23.49
CA PRO A 35 15.81 -26.00 22.65
C PRO A 35 16.76 -24.83 22.38
N ALA A 36 16.70 -24.29 21.16
CA ALA A 36 17.61 -23.27 20.67
C ALA A 36 16.88 -21.94 20.41
N PRO A 37 17.59 -20.79 20.43
CA PRO A 37 17.04 -19.53 19.95
C PRO A 37 16.55 -19.68 18.51
N ALA A 38 15.46 -19.00 18.16
CA ALA A 38 14.87 -19.07 16.83
C ALA A 38 14.97 -17.75 16.08
N VAL A 39 15.00 -17.81 14.76
CA VAL A 39 14.96 -16.64 13.87
C VAL A 39 13.88 -16.86 12.81
N LEU A 40 12.90 -15.97 12.75
CA LEU A 40 12.02 -15.86 11.60
C LEU A 40 12.74 -15.05 10.51
N ARG A 41 12.96 -15.68 9.36
CA ARG A 41 13.57 -15.06 8.18
C ARG A 41 12.48 -14.79 7.14
N VAL A 42 12.13 -13.51 6.97
CA VAL A 42 11.22 -13.01 5.91
C VAL A 42 11.97 -12.37 4.73
N HIS A 43 11.40 -12.34 3.51
CA HIS A 43 12.01 -11.69 2.33
C HIS A 43 11.17 -10.52 1.81
N GLY A 44 11.84 -9.63 1.06
CA GLY A 44 11.18 -8.64 0.20
C GLY A 44 10.69 -9.23 -1.13
N HIS A 45 10.67 -8.42 -2.18
CA HIS A 45 10.10 -8.78 -3.49
C HIS A 45 11.01 -9.69 -4.32
N TYR A 46 11.41 -10.82 -3.75
CA TYR A 46 12.26 -11.83 -4.36
C TYR A 46 11.40 -12.84 -5.10
N PRO A 47 11.47 -12.94 -6.45
CA PRO A 47 10.57 -13.80 -7.22
C PRO A 47 10.56 -15.25 -6.73
N ARG A 48 11.71 -15.77 -6.31
CA ARG A 48 11.86 -17.13 -5.78
C ARG A 48 11.72 -17.19 -4.25
N GLY A 49 11.24 -16.14 -3.59
CA GLY A 49 10.89 -16.14 -2.17
C GLY A 49 11.95 -16.77 -1.25
N LYS A 50 11.55 -17.78 -0.47
CA LYS A 50 12.44 -18.50 0.44
C LYS A 50 13.56 -19.31 -0.24
N PHE A 51 13.42 -19.59 -1.54
CA PHE A 51 14.41 -20.33 -2.32
C PHE A 51 15.62 -19.48 -2.70
N GLN A 52 15.55 -18.15 -2.58
CA GLN A 52 16.65 -17.27 -3.00
C GLN A 52 17.94 -17.58 -2.22
N ALA A 53 19.10 -17.54 -2.91
CA ALA A 53 20.38 -17.95 -2.32
C ALA A 53 20.73 -17.21 -1.02
N GLU A 54 20.43 -15.92 -0.91
CA GLU A 54 20.69 -15.14 0.31
C GLU A 54 19.73 -15.47 1.48
N VAL A 55 18.52 -15.97 1.19
CA VAL A 55 17.61 -16.52 2.21
C VAL A 55 18.21 -17.80 2.77
N GLN A 56 18.62 -18.70 1.87
CA GLN A 56 19.22 -19.96 2.25
C GLN A 56 20.55 -19.75 2.99
N ALA A 57 21.40 -18.84 2.54
CA ALA A 57 22.66 -18.50 3.22
C ALA A 57 22.43 -18.07 4.67
N THR A 58 21.43 -17.21 4.88
CA THR A 58 21.01 -16.77 6.22
C THR A 58 20.58 -17.96 7.08
N ALA A 59 19.69 -18.79 6.55
CA ALA A 59 19.10 -19.90 7.30
C ALA A 59 20.10 -21.01 7.61
N VAL A 60 20.93 -21.39 6.64
CA VAL A 60 21.97 -22.41 6.79
C VAL A 60 23.04 -21.97 7.78
N THR A 61 23.49 -20.71 7.70
CA THR A 61 24.56 -20.22 8.58
C THR A 61 24.09 -20.14 10.03
N LEU A 62 22.91 -19.56 10.28
CA LEU A 62 22.31 -19.53 11.61
C LEU A 62 22.04 -20.94 12.16
N ALA A 63 21.52 -21.86 11.34
CA ALA A 63 21.27 -23.24 11.77
C ALA A 63 22.55 -24.00 12.14
N ARG A 64 23.62 -23.85 11.34
CA ARG A 64 24.95 -24.41 11.69
C ARG A 64 25.51 -23.82 12.98
N ASN A 65 25.10 -22.61 13.32
CA ASN A 65 25.51 -21.92 14.52
C ASN A 65 24.43 -21.98 15.60
N GLY A 66 23.64 -23.05 15.71
CA GLY A 66 22.78 -23.28 16.88
C GLY A 66 21.54 -22.38 16.99
N PHE A 67 20.95 -21.98 15.87
CA PHE A 67 19.65 -21.32 15.83
C PHE A 67 18.63 -22.18 15.07
N VAL A 68 17.38 -22.22 15.52
CA VAL A 68 16.27 -22.64 14.66
C VAL A 68 15.96 -21.51 13.69
N VAL A 69 15.80 -21.77 12.40
CA VAL A 69 15.43 -20.73 11.42
C VAL A 69 14.21 -21.14 10.63
N LEU A 70 13.16 -20.33 10.67
CA LEU A 70 12.02 -20.49 9.77
C LEU A 70 12.10 -19.45 8.66
N ALA A 71 12.30 -19.89 7.42
CA ALA A 71 12.21 -19.03 6.24
C ALA A 71 10.85 -19.20 5.58
N THR A 72 10.02 -18.16 5.53
CA THR A 72 8.67 -18.21 4.95
C THR A 72 8.59 -17.53 3.59
N ASP A 73 7.68 -18.01 2.74
CA ASP A 73 7.29 -17.28 1.54
C ASP A 73 6.29 -16.17 1.90
N THR A 74 6.53 -14.95 1.42
CA THR A 74 5.55 -13.86 1.43
C THR A 74 4.44 -14.14 0.40
N VAL A 75 3.22 -13.66 0.66
CA VAL A 75 2.08 -13.81 -0.26
C VAL A 75 2.45 -13.44 -1.69
N GLY A 76 2.18 -14.33 -2.65
CA GLY A 76 2.44 -14.09 -4.08
C GLY A 76 3.89 -14.26 -4.53
N TYR A 77 4.73 -14.91 -3.73
CA TYR A 77 6.13 -15.24 -4.06
C TYR A 77 6.47 -16.69 -3.73
N GLY A 78 7.54 -17.23 -4.33
CA GLY A 78 7.98 -18.60 -4.06
C GLY A 78 6.87 -19.61 -4.36
N ASP A 79 6.59 -20.53 -3.43
CA ASP A 79 5.50 -21.52 -3.59
C ASP A 79 4.10 -20.87 -3.56
N ARG A 80 4.01 -19.60 -3.15
CA ARG A 80 2.77 -18.85 -2.97
C ARG A 80 2.47 -17.92 -4.13
N GLU A 81 3.19 -18.00 -5.25
CA GLU A 81 2.98 -17.16 -6.44
C GLU A 81 1.50 -17.11 -6.87
N PHE A 82 0.83 -18.27 -6.85
CA PHE A 82 -0.59 -18.40 -7.22
C PHE A 82 -1.56 -17.61 -6.34
N GLN A 83 -1.15 -17.19 -5.13
CA GLN A 83 -2.01 -16.43 -4.22
C GLN A 83 -2.18 -14.96 -4.64
N GLY A 84 -1.35 -14.47 -5.57
CA GLY A 84 -1.53 -13.19 -6.26
C GLY A 84 -1.17 -11.96 -5.44
N HIS A 85 0.10 -11.53 -5.45
CA HIS A 85 0.55 -10.34 -4.69
C HIS A 85 -0.12 -9.04 -5.16
N ARG A 86 -0.33 -8.90 -6.48
CA ARG A 86 -0.84 -7.66 -7.08
C ARG A 86 -2.32 -7.45 -6.79
N GLU A 87 -3.06 -8.52 -6.62
CA GLU A 87 -4.48 -8.55 -6.26
C GLU A 87 -4.72 -7.94 -4.87
N GLY A 88 -3.68 -7.75 -4.06
CA GLY A 88 -3.76 -7.05 -2.76
C GLY A 88 -4.30 -5.62 -2.85
N VAL A 89 -4.23 -4.98 -4.03
CA VAL A 89 -4.82 -3.64 -4.27
C VAL A 89 -6.34 -3.59 -4.09
N TRP A 90 -7.03 -4.74 -4.11
CA TRP A 90 -8.49 -4.80 -3.93
C TRP A 90 -8.91 -4.75 -2.45
N LEU A 91 -8.02 -5.18 -1.55
CA LEU A 91 -8.33 -5.40 -0.14
C LEU A 91 -8.91 -4.17 0.60
N PRO A 92 -8.54 -2.90 0.32
CA PRO A 92 -9.14 -1.75 1.01
C PRO A 92 -10.64 -1.65 0.86
N ALA A 93 -11.19 -2.07 -0.29
CA ALA A 93 -12.62 -1.95 -0.55
C ALA A 93 -13.46 -2.84 0.39
N VAL A 94 -12.83 -3.81 1.06
CA VAL A 94 -13.44 -4.66 2.09
C VAL A 94 -12.83 -4.42 3.49
N GLY A 95 -12.13 -3.30 3.69
CA GLY A 95 -11.56 -2.94 5.00
C GLY A 95 -10.30 -3.73 5.39
N MET A 96 -9.64 -4.37 4.42
CA MET A 96 -8.42 -5.14 4.63
C MET A 96 -7.21 -4.45 3.97
N SER A 97 -5.99 -4.89 4.32
CA SER A 97 -4.78 -4.44 3.64
C SER A 97 -3.83 -5.61 3.40
N LEU A 98 -3.01 -5.52 2.35
CA LEU A 98 -2.01 -6.54 2.05
C LEU A 98 -0.93 -6.59 3.15
N GLN A 99 -0.55 -5.43 3.70
CA GLN A 99 0.35 -5.38 4.86
C GLN A 99 -0.24 -6.12 6.08
N GLY A 100 -1.54 -5.95 6.36
CA GLY A 100 -2.22 -6.66 7.44
C GLY A 100 -2.32 -8.17 7.19
N LEU A 101 -2.50 -8.59 5.93
CA LEU A 101 -2.44 -10.01 5.57
C LEU A 101 -1.07 -10.62 5.87
N ILE A 102 0.01 -9.97 5.40
CA ILE A 102 1.39 -10.42 5.57
C ILE A 102 1.82 -10.38 7.04
N LEU A 103 1.47 -9.33 7.78
CA LEU A 103 1.75 -9.25 9.22
C LEU A 103 1.12 -10.44 9.96
N TRP A 104 -0.14 -10.76 9.67
CA TRP A 104 -0.80 -11.90 10.28
C TRP A 104 -0.14 -13.24 9.92
N ASP A 105 0.29 -13.42 8.68
CA ASP A 105 1.06 -14.61 8.28
C ASP A 105 2.34 -14.74 9.13
N ASN A 106 3.02 -13.63 9.39
CA ASN A 106 4.23 -13.60 10.22
C ASN A 106 3.93 -13.85 11.72
N ILE A 107 2.83 -13.32 12.26
CA ILE A 107 2.35 -13.65 13.62
C ILE A 107 2.07 -15.15 13.73
N ARG A 108 1.43 -15.76 12.72
CA ARG A 108 1.18 -17.21 12.68
C ARG A 108 2.47 -18.03 12.50
N ALA A 109 3.48 -17.47 11.85
CA ALA A 109 4.82 -18.07 11.81
C ALA A 109 5.49 -18.09 13.20
N LEU A 110 5.27 -17.08 14.04
CA LEU A 110 5.71 -17.09 15.44
C LEU A 110 4.97 -18.15 16.25
N ASP A 111 3.64 -18.27 16.11
CA ASP A 111 2.86 -19.34 16.75
C ASP A 111 3.40 -20.73 16.36
N TYR A 112 3.72 -20.92 15.09
CA TYR A 112 4.33 -22.15 14.61
C TYR A 112 5.68 -22.40 15.29
N LEU A 113 6.57 -21.40 15.34
CA LEU A 113 7.86 -21.53 16.01
C LEU A 113 7.69 -21.91 17.50
N GLU A 114 6.82 -21.25 18.25
CA GLU A 114 6.58 -21.55 19.67
C GLU A 114 5.99 -22.95 19.90
N SER A 115 5.29 -23.51 18.91
CA SER A 115 4.78 -24.88 18.98
C SER A 115 5.87 -25.96 18.84
N ARG A 116 7.06 -25.58 18.36
CA ARG A 116 8.16 -26.52 18.12
C ARG A 116 8.97 -26.70 19.39
N ARG A 117 9.09 -27.96 19.85
CA ARG A 117 9.97 -28.33 20.99
C ARG A 117 11.44 -27.96 20.79
N GLU A 118 11.87 -27.76 19.55
CA GLU A 118 13.23 -27.36 19.20
C GLU A 118 13.50 -25.87 19.49
N VAL A 119 12.47 -25.06 19.76
CA VAL A 119 12.55 -23.61 19.93
C VAL A 119 12.49 -23.23 21.40
N ASP A 120 13.37 -22.32 21.80
CA ASP A 120 13.24 -21.55 23.05
C ASP A 120 12.36 -20.31 22.77
N PRO A 121 11.11 -20.26 23.25
CA PRO A 121 10.17 -19.18 22.92
C PRO A 121 10.60 -17.83 23.51
N GLU A 122 11.48 -17.82 24.52
CA GLU A 122 12.02 -16.58 25.11
C GLU A 122 13.17 -15.98 24.29
N LYS A 123 13.52 -16.58 23.15
CA LYS A 123 14.68 -16.17 22.32
C LYS A 123 14.36 -16.20 20.82
N ILE A 124 13.29 -15.52 20.41
CA ILE A 124 12.91 -15.42 19.00
C ILE A 124 13.38 -14.09 18.42
N GLY A 125 14.15 -14.13 17.33
CA GLY A 125 14.51 -12.96 16.52
C GLY A 125 13.79 -12.91 15.18
N VAL A 126 13.84 -11.76 14.51
CA VAL A 126 13.34 -11.62 13.13
C VAL A 126 14.30 -10.79 12.27
N THR A 127 14.52 -11.24 11.03
CA THR A 127 15.31 -10.49 10.05
C THR A 127 14.72 -10.63 8.65
N GLY A 128 14.97 -9.62 7.83
CA GLY A 128 14.62 -9.60 6.42
C GLY A 128 15.19 -8.38 5.72
N SER A 129 15.21 -8.43 4.39
CA SER A 129 15.75 -7.37 3.54
C SER A 129 14.67 -6.76 2.65
N SER A 130 14.79 -5.46 2.34
CA SER A 130 13.84 -4.73 1.47
C SER A 130 12.42 -4.78 2.07
N GLY A 131 11.40 -5.18 1.29
CA GLY A 131 10.06 -5.44 1.83
C GLY A 131 10.03 -6.43 3.01
N GLY A 132 10.99 -7.36 3.11
CA GLY A 132 11.16 -8.25 4.27
C GLY A 132 11.70 -7.53 5.51
N GLY A 133 12.50 -6.48 5.33
CA GLY A 133 12.91 -5.61 6.42
C GLY A 133 11.73 -4.82 6.98
N ASN A 134 10.84 -4.34 6.11
CA ASN A 134 9.57 -3.73 6.51
C ASN A 134 8.69 -4.74 7.26
N GLN A 135 8.57 -5.97 6.78
CA GLN A 135 7.87 -7.03 7.51
C GLN A 135 8.45 -7.29 8.90
N ALA A 136 9.79 -7.37 9.03
CA ALA A 136 10.48 -7.57 10.31
C ALA A 136 10.21 -6.42 11.28
N MET A 137 10.24 -5.18 10.79
CA MET A 137 9.91 -3.98 11.55
C MET A 137 8.48 -4.02 12.10
N TYR A 138 7.47 -4.24 11.24
CA TYR A 138 6.06 -4.26 11.68
C TYR A 138 5.77 -5.43 12.62
N LEU A 139 6.34 -6.61 12.37
CA LEU A 139 6.16 -7.76 13.26
C LEU A 139 6.75 -7.46 14.64
N ALA A 140 8.01 -6.99 14.69
CA ALA A 140 8.65 -6.68 15.96
C ALA A 140 7.90 -5.58 16.71
N ALA A 141 7.42 -4.54 16.03
CA ALA A 141 6.66 -3.46 16.65
C ALA A 141 5.33 -3.92 17.28
N LEU A 142 4.66 -4.92 16.70
CA LEU A 142 3.31 -5.33 17.08
C LEU A 142 3.23 -6.66 17.84
N ASP A 143 4.34 -7.41 17.94
CA ASP A 143 4.41 -8.69 18.64
C ASP A 143 5.68 -8.76 19.53
N GLU A 144 5.47 -8.78 20.84
CA GLU A 144 6.54 -8.76 21.86
C GLU A 144 7.27 -10.11 22.03
N ARG A 145 6.81 -11.16 21.35
CA ARG A 145 7.54 -12.44 21.29
C ARG A 145 8.87 -12.29 20.55
N VAL A 146 8.96 -11.33 19.62
CA VAL A 146 10.22 -10.97 18.98
C VAL A 146 11.12 -10.25 19.98
N LYS A 147 12.26 -10.85 20.33
CA LYS A 147 13.22 -10.35 21.31
C LYS A 147 14.41 -9.60 20.70
N ALA A 148 14.72 -9.82 19.43
CA ALA A 148 15.74 -9.07 18.70
C ALA A 148 15.37 -8.95 17.21
N VAL A 149 15.68 -7.83 16.58
CA VAL A 149 15.23 -7.55 15.22
C VAL A 149 16.31 -6.87 14.38
N VAL A 150 16.44 -7.31 13.13
CA VAL A 150 17.44 -6.79 12.18
C VAL A 150 16.79 -6.55 10.81
N PRO A 151 16.16 -5.38 10.60
CA PRO A 151 15.66 -4.98 9.29
C PRO A 151 16.82 -4.48 8.42
N VAL A 152 16.92 -5.03 7.21
CA VAL A 152 18.04 -4.76 6.29
C VAL A 152 17.53 -4.01 5.06
N VAL A 153 18.26 -2.97 4.65
CA VAL A 153 17.95 -2.12 3.47
C VAL A 153 16.46 -1.79 3.36
N SER A 154 15.90 -1.21 4.44
CA SER A 154 14.45 -0.95 4.57
C SER A 154 14.11 0.28 5.41
N ALA A 155 14.90 0.59 6.45
CA ALA A 155 14.62 1.71 7.34
C ALA A 155 14.64 3.07 6.64
N GLU A 156 13.63 3.89 6.90
CA GLU A 156 13.40 5.18 6.23
C GLU A 156 12.36 6.02 6.98
N VAL A 157 12.10 7.24 6.51
CA VAL A 157 11.08 8.17 7.02
C VAL A 157 10.13 8.59 5.90
N PHE A 158 8.86 8.85 6.24
CA PHE A 158 7.72 9.04 5.34
C PHE A 158 7.89 10.24 4.41
N GLU A 159 8.46 11.34 4.89
CA GLU A 159 8.60 12.56 4.09
C GLU A 159 9.45 12.32 2.83
N ASP A 160 10.34 11.32 2.88
CA ASP A 160 11.18 10.94 1.75
C ASP A 160 10.49 9.93 0.81
N GLN A 161 9.35 9.36 1.20
CA GLN A 161 8.65 8.27 0.50
C GLN A 161 7.69 8.74 -0.59
N VAL A 162 7.23 10.00 -0.50
CA VAL A 162 6.20 10.60 -1.38
C VAL A 162 6.61 10.58 -2.87
N VAL A 163 7.89 10.32 -3.17
CA VAL A 163 8.48 10.44 -4.51
C VAL A 163 8.86 9.10 -5.15
N SER A 164 8.89 7.98 -4.41
CA SER A 164 9.40 6.68 -4.90
C SER A 164 8.37 5.56 -4.75
N GLY A 165 8.09 4.83 -5.84
CA GLY A 165 7.05 3.81 -5.93
C GLY A 165 7.26 2.60 -5.02
N ARG A 166 6.69 2.65 -3.81
CA ARG A 166 6.56 1.51 -2.88
C ARG A 166 5.75 0.37 -3.48
N CYS A 167 5.91 -0.84 -2.98
CA CYS A 167 4.87 -1.84 -3.20
C CYS A 167 3.61 -1.47 -2.40
N TYR A 168 2.45 -1.83 -2.93
CA TYR A 168 1.18 -1.70 -2.22
C TYR A 168 1.19 -2.46 -0.88
N CYS A 169 1.94 -3.57 -0.79
CA CYS A 169 2.10 -4.33 0.44
C CYS A 169 2.78 -3.53 1.56
N GLU A 170 3.49 -2.45 1.25
CA GLU A 170 4.19 -1.61 2.24
C GLU A 170 3.40 -0.34 2.60
N CYS A 171 2.21 -0.19 2.04
CA CYS A 171 1.36 0.98 2.23
C CYS A 171 0.29 0.68 3.29
N VAL A 172 0.47 1.19 4.51
CA VAL A 172 -0.53 1.10 5.58
C VAL A 172 -1.57 2.22 5.40
N PRO A 173 -2.85 1.91 5.17
CA PRO A 173 -3.88 2.92 4.94
C PRO A 173 -3.99 3.91 6.11
N GLY A 174 -3.89 5.20 5.83
CA GLY A 174 -4.08 6.28 6.81
C GLY A 174 -2.96 6.45 7.85
N MET A 175 -1.86 5.70 7.78
CA MET A 175 -0.80 5.76 8.79
C MET A 175 -0.21 7.16 8.96
N ALA A 176 -0.02 7.91 7.86
CA ALA A 176 0.58 9.25 7.90
C ALA A 176 -0.25 10.29 8.69
N ARG A 177 -1.47 9.94 9.11
CA ARG A 177 -2.29 10.77 10.00
C ARG A 177 -1.79 10.79 11.44
N PHE A 178 -1.05 9.76 11.86
CA PHE A 178 -0.64 9.59 13.25
C PHE A 178 0.76 8.99 13.45
N ALA A 179 1.39 8.42 12.41
CA ALA A 179 2.70 7.79 12.52
C ALA A 179 3.48 7.76 11.19
N ASP A 180 4.79 7.61 11.31
CA ASP A 180 5.77 7.30 10.28
C ASP A 180 6.40 5.90 10.54
N ALA A 181 7.09 5.33 9.55
CA ALA A 181 7.91 4.13 9.69
C ALA A 181 8.95 4.25 10.82
N SER A 182 9.52 5.43 11.08
CA SER A 182 10.40 5.62 12.25
C SER A 182 9.68 5.50 13.58
N ASP A 183 8.40 5.88 13.65
CA ASP A 183 7.59 5.73 14.86
C ASP A 183 7.29 4.25 15.10
N VAL A 184 6.98 3.50 14.04
CA VAL A 184 6.83 2.03 14.11
C VAL A 184 8.12 1.36 14.59
N LEU A 185 9.29 1.74 14.07
CA LEU A 185 10.58 1.25 14.58
C LEU A 185 10.79 1.58 16.06
N SER A 186 10.31 2.74 16.52
CA SER A 186 10.45 3.18 17.90
C SER A 186 9.60 2.35 18.87
N LEU A 187 8.48 1.76 18.43
CA LEU A 187 7.67 0.82 19.23
C LEU A 187 8.42 -0.46 19.63
N ILE A 188 9.57 -0.74 19.01
CA ILE A 188 10.40 -1.90 19.34
C ILE A 188 11.16 -1.66 20.66
N ALA A 189 11.43 -0.41 21.01
CA ALA A 189 12.16 -0.06 22.22
C ALA A 189 11.49 -0.66 23.48
N PRO A 190 12.26 -1.24 24.43
CA PRO A 190 13.73 -1.26 24.53
C PRO A 190 14.34 -2.58 24.01
N ARG A 191 13.70 -3.30 23.09
CA ARG A 191 14.22 -4.57 22.57
C ARG A 191 15.33 -4.33 21.55
N PRO A 192 16.37 -5.17 21.48
CA PRO A 192 17.47 -5.05 20.52
C PRO A 192 17.06 -4.85 19.05
N LEU A 193 17.42 -3.70 18.47
CA LEU A 193 17.20 -3.32 17.07
C LEU A 193 18.53 -2.96 16.37
N LEU A 194 18.87 -3.68 15.31
CA LEU A 194 20.00 -3.34 14.43
C LEU A 194 19.50 -2.97 13.03
N LEU A 195 19.63 -1.71 12.64
CA LEU A 195 19.39 -1.27 11.27
C LEU A 195 20.63 -1.59 10.43
N VAL A 196 20.46 -2.29 9.30
CA VAL A 196 21.57 -2.57 8.37
C VAL A 196 21.26 -1.93 7.02
N SER A 197 22.20 -1.16 6.44
CA SER A 197 21.96 -0.38 5.22
C SER A 197 23.15 -0.36 4.26
N GLY A 198 22.86 -0.25 2.96
CA GLY A 198 23.86 -0.09 1.91
C GLY A 198 24.08 1.38 1.56
N ILE A 199 25.32 1.85 1.57
CA ILE A 199 25.65 3.26 1.28
C ILE A 199 25.25 3.68 -0.14
N ARG A 200 25.35 2.75 -1.12
CA ARG A 200 25.03 2.98 -2.54
C ARG A 200 23.64 2.48 -2.93
N ASP A 201 22.79 2.15 -1.96
CA ASP A 201 21.42 1.71 -2.21
C ASP A 201 20.60 2.85 -2.82
N LYS A 202 20.00 2.60 -4.00
CA LYS A 202 19.13 3.55 -4.72
C LYS A 202 17.66 3.34 -4.42
N VAL A 203 17.29 2.18 -3.87
CA VAL A 203 15.92 1.82 -3.49
C VAL A 203 15.62 2.37 -2.09
N PHE A 204 16.54 2.14 -1.14
CA PHE A 204 16.48 2.67 0.21
C PHE A 204 17.72 3.55 0.50
N PRO A 205 17.70 4.83 0.06
CA PRO A 205 18.86 5.70 0.20
C PRO A 205 19.34 5.84 1.65
N ILE A 206 20.65 5.73 1.86
CA ILE A 206 21.28 5.74 3.19
C ILE A 206 20.93 6.98 4.04
N LEU A 207 20.70 8.14 3.41
CA LEU A 207 20.30 9.35 4.14
C LEU A 207 18.95 9.18 4.85
N ARG A 208 18.01 8.42 4.26
CA ARG A 208 16.71 8.12 4.88
C ARG A 208 16.89 7.20 6.08
N ALA A 209 17.73 6.17 5.95
CA ALA A 209 18.05 5.25 7.04
C ALA A 209 18.74 5.97 8.21
N ARG A 210 19.70 6.86 7.93
CA ARG A 210 20.35 7.69 8.95
C ARG A 210 19.36 8.61 9.68
N LYS A 211 18.45 9.25 8.94
CA LYS A 211 17.38 10.10 9.53
C LYS A 211 16.44 9.28 10.43
N ALA A 212 16.01 8.10 9.97
CA ALA A 212 15.21 7.18 10.76
C ALA A 212 15.95 6.72 12.03
N PHE A 213 17.22 6.33 11.91
CA PHE A 213 18.05 5.90 13.03
C PHE A 213 18.18 6.97 14.10
N LEU A 214 18.42 8.24 13.73
CA LEU A 214 18.54 9.33 14.70
C LEU A 214 17.25 9.49 15.53
N ARG A 215 16.08 9.47 14.88
CA ARG A 215 14.77 9.53 15.57
C ARG A 215 14.58 8.34 16.52
N VAL A 216 14.86 7.13 16.06
CA VAL A 216 14.68 5.91 16.86
C VAL A 216 15.65 5.89 18.04
N ARG A 217 16.91 6.30 17.84
CA ARG A 217 17.94 6.30 18.89
C ARG A 217 17.56 7.20 20.06
N GLU A 218 16.94 8.35 19.81
CA GLU A 218 16.45 9.25 20.87
C GLU A 218 15.48 8.53 21.82
N VAL A 219 14.57 7.69 21.28
CA VAL A 219 13.63 6.91 22.09
C VAL A 219 14.36 5.88 22.95
N TYR A 220 15.34 5.16 22.39
CA TYR A 220 16.13 4.20 23.16
C TYR A 220 16.98 4.88 24.25
N GLU A 221 17.55 6.06 23.97
CA GLU A 221 18.29 6.85 24.95
C GLU A 221 17.38 7.29 26.11
N MET A 222 16.16 7.76 25.82
CA MET A 222 15.16 8.10 26.84
C MET A 222 14.78 6.92 27.74
N MET A 223 14.81 5.69 27.20
CA MET A 223 14.51 4.46 27.94
C MET A 223 15.74 3.84 28.63
N GLY A 224 16.93 4.47 28.53
CA GLY A 224 18.17 3.92 29.08
C GLY A 224 18.64 2.64 28.38
N ALA A 225 18.26 2.46 27.11
CA ALA A 225 18.52 1.27 26.30
C ALA A 225 19.37 1.57 25.05
N GLY A 226 20.14 2.67 25.05
CA GLY A 226 20.91 3.13 23.89
C GLY A 226 21.90 2.10 23.34
N GLU A 227 22.36 1.14 24.15
CA GLU A 227 23.22 0.04 23.73
C GLU A 227 22.50 -1.04 22.89
N ARG A 228 21.16 -1.01 22.87
CA ARG A 228 20.28 -1.96 22.17
C ARG A 228 19.83 -1.45 20.81
N VAL A 229 20.34 -0.31 20.36
CA VAL A 229 20.04 0.22 19.02
C VAL A 229 21.32 0.57 18.29
N ALA A 230 21.43 0.15 17.04
CA ALA A 230 22.60 0.43 16.20
C ALA A 230 22.24 0.56 14.73
N LEU A 231 23.09 1.29 13.98
CA LEU A 231 23.08 1.37 12.52
C LEU A 231 24.41 0.80 12.01
N TYR A 232 24.33 -0.19 11.14
CA TYR A 232 25.47 -0.80 10.46
C TYR A 232 25.40 -0.50 8.95
N GLU A 233 26.45 0.12 8.42
CA GLU A 233 26.50 0.59 7.04
C GLU A 233 27.58 -0.16 6.27
N VAL A 234 27.26 -0.61 5.06
CA VAL A 234 28.19 -1.31 4.17
C VAL A 234 28.23 -0.60 2.82
N ASP A 235 29.42 -0.47 2.21
CA ASP A 235 29.58 0.18 0.90
C ASP A 235 29.14 -0.72 -0.27
N VAL A 236 27.84 -0.99 -0.34
CA VAL A 236 27.19 -1.79 -1.40
C VAL A 236 25.88 -1.15 -1.84
N GLY A 237 25.33 -1.66 -2.96
CA GLY A 237 23.99 -1.33 -3.42
C GLY A 237 22.89 -2.09 -2.65
N HIS A 238 21.70 -2.16 -3.24
CA HIS A 238 20.56 -2.88 -2.67
C HIS A 238 20.81 -4.39 -2.61
N GLY A 239 20.61 -5.01 -1.45
CA GLY A 239 20.73 -6.46 -1.25
C GLY A 239 21.02 -6.83 0.21
N TYR A 240 21.23 -8.11 0.48
CA TYR A 240 21.59 -8.61 1.82
C TYR A 240 22.90 -9.38 1.76
N VAL A 241 24.01 -8.69 1.45
CA VAL A 241 25.32 -9.30 1.22
C VAL A 241 25.92 -9.98 2.47
N ARG A 242 26.98 -10.78 2.28
CA ARG A 242 27.65 -11.53 3.37
C ARG A 242 28.00 -10.66 4.58
N GLU A 243 28.67 -9.53 4.37
CA GLU A 243 29.07 -8.62 5.46
C GLU A 243 27.87 -8.13 6.30
N MET A 244 26.77 -7.80 5.64
CA MET A 244 25.52 -7.44 6.31
C MET A 244 24.95 -8.61 7.13
N ARG A 245 25.00 -9.83 6.59
CA ARG A 245 24.55 -11.04 7.28
C ARG A 245 25.43 -11.35 8.49
N GLU A 246 26.75 -11.20 8.39
CA GLU A 246 27.68 -11.42 9.50
C GLU A 246 27.45 -10.43 10.66
N ALA A 247 27.15 -9.16 10.35
CA ALA A 247 26.73 -8.18 11.36
C ALA A 247 25.42 -8.60 12.05
N MET A 248 24.44 -9.11 11.28
CA MET A 248 23.20 -9.65 11.82
C MET A 248 23.44 -10.89 12.70
N TYR A 249 24.27 -11.83 12.27
CA TYR A 249 24.56 -13.05 13.03
C TYR A 249 25.15 -12.70 14.41
N ARG A 250 26.12 -11.77 14.44
CA ARG A 250 26.70 -11.27 15.70
C ARG A 250 25.66 -10.62 16.60
N TRP A 251 24.73 -9.85 16.02
CA TRP A 251 23.64 -9.23 16.78
C TRP A 251 22.74 -10.26 17.47
N PHE A 252 22.33 -11.31 16.76
CA PHE A 252 21.53 -12.38 17.35
C PHE A 252 22.32 -13.21 18.36
N ASN A 253 23.60 -13.48 18.13
CA ASN A 253 24.47 -14.08 19.14
C ASN A 253 24.45 -13.27 20.45
N ARG A 254 24.65 -11.96 20.35
CA ARG A 254 24.69 -11.08 21.52
C ARG A 254 23.38 -11.09 22.29
N TRP A 255 22.27 -10.92 21.59
CA TRP A 255 20.98 -10.63 22.23
C TRP A 255 20.09 -11.84 22.48
N LEU A 256 20.26 -12.93 21.74
CA LEU A 256 19.51 -14.16 21.95
C LEU A 256 20.32 -15.22 22.71
N LYS A 257 21.65 -15.22 22.59
CA LYS A 257 22.51 -16.19 23.30
C LYS A 257 23.36 -15.61 24.42
N GLY A 258 23.51 -14.29 24.48
CA GLY A 258 24.36 -13.65 25.48
C GLY A 258 25.87 -13.75 25.18
N VAL A 259 26.26 -14.03 23.93
CA VAL A 259 27.67 -14.10 23.50
C VAL A 259 27.93 -13.09 22.39
N ASP A 260 29.00 -12.30 22.45
CA ASP A 260 29.32 -11.28 21.42
C ASP A 260 30.40 -11.79 20.44
N GLU A 261 30.28 -13.05 20.03
CA GLU A 261 31.22 -13.68 19.10
C GLU A 261 30.76 -13.52 17.64
N PRO A 262 31.67 -13.18 16.71
CA PRO A 262 31.35 -13.12 15.29
C PRO A 262 31.06 -14.51 14.73
N ILE A 263 30.10 -14.61 13.80
CA ILE A 263 29.88 -15.80 13.00
C ILE A 263 30.39 -15.51 11.59
N GLU A 264 31.38 -16.29 11.15
CA GLU A 264 31.88 -16.22 9.77
C GLU A 264 31.01 -17.08 8.85
N GLU A 265 30.54 -16.49 7.76
CA GLU A 265 29.82 -17.23 6.73
C GLU A 265 30.81 -17.92 5.77
N SER A 266 30.95 -19.23 5.89
CA SER A 266 31.86 -20.00 5.05
C SER A 266 31.28 -21.33 4.57
N SER A 267 31.75 -21.78 3.40
CA SER A 267 31.49 -23.12 2.84
C SER A 267 30.00 -23.51 2.79
N LEU A 268 29.18 -22.65 2.18
CA LEU A 268 27.75 -22.90 2.00
C LEU A 268 27.50 -23.89 0.86
N ASP A 269 26.59 -24.84 1.11
CA ASP A 269 26.07 -25.80 0.14
C ASP A 269 24.60 -25.46 -0.06
N LEU A 270 24.34 -24.49 -0.93
CA LEU A 270 22.98 -24.00 -1.14
C LEU A 270 22.30 -24.83 -2.20
N GLU A 271 21.04 -25.16 -1.97
CA GLU A 271 20.22 -25.79 -2.99
C GLU A 271 19.97 -24.80 -4.13
N SER A 272 19.77 -25.33 -5.33
CA SER A 272 19.32 -24.51 -6.46
C SER A 272 18.03 -23.76 -6.10
N GLU A 273 17.88 -22.50 -6.52
CA GLU A 273 16.64 -21.74 -6.33
C GLU A 273 15.42 -22.36 -7.08
N TYR A 274 15.67 -23.39 -7.89
CA TYR A 274 14.69 -24.19 -8.64
C TYR A 274 14.57 -25.63 -8.13
N SER A 275 15.23 -25.95 -7.02
CA SER A 275 15.14 -27.26 -6.37
C SER A 275 13.69 -27.59 -6.00
N PRO A 276 13.08 -28.65 -6.55
CA PRO A 276 11.77 -29.12 -6.10
C PRO A 276 11.82 -29.63 -4.66
N GLU A 277 13.00 -29.98 -4.16
CA GLU A 277 13.20 -30.52 -2.83
C GLU A 277 12.70 -29.51 -1.78
N LEU A 278 13.07 -28.24 -1.87
CA LEU A 278 12.65 -27.21 -0.91
C LEU A 278 11.18 -26.76 -1.06
N SER A 279 10.49 -27.20 -2.12
CA SER A 279 9.10 -26.82 -2.36
C SER A 279 8.16 -27.51 -1.38
N CYS A 280 7.26 -26.72 -0.80
CA CYS A 280 6.21 -27.17 0.09
C CYS A 280 4.95 -27.53 -0.70
N LEU A 281 4.66 -26.76 -1.75
CA LEU A 281 3.46 -26.91 -2.59
C LEU A 281 3.88 -27.18 -4.04
N PRO A 282 4.04 -28.45 -4.45
CA PRO A 282 4.43 -28.79 -5.82
C PRO A 282 3.32 -28.45 -6.85
N CYS A 283 2.08 -28.26 -6.39
CA CYS A 283 0.96 -27.74 -7.15
C CYS A 283 0.27 -26.64 -6.37
N SER A 284 -0.38 -25.69 -7.07
CA SER A 284 -1.14 -24.61 -6.43
C SER A 284 -2.35 -25.19 -5.68
N GLU A 285 -2.42 -24.90 -4.39
CA GLU A 285 -3.47 -25.38 -3.50
C GLU A 285 -3.84 -24.29 -2.49
N GLY A 286 -5.13 -24.13 -2.22
CA GLY A 286 -5.65 -23.17 -1.24
C GLY A 286 -6.16 -21.86 -1.85
N LYS A 287 -6.56 -20.95 -0.96
CA LYS A 287 -7.16 -19.65 -1.27
C LYS A 287 -6.13 -18.66 -1.79
N THR A 288 -6.61 -17.71 -2.60
CA THR A 288 -5.87 -16.57 -3.12
C THR A 288 -6.36 -15.28 -2.47
N ILE A 289 -5.67 -14.16 -2.68
CA ILE A 289 -6.17 -12.84 -2.27
C ILE A 289 -7.53 -12.56 -2.91
N ALA A 290 -7.73 -12.95 -4.17
CA ALA A 290 -9.00 -12.76 -4.88
C ALA A 290 -10.16 -13.50 -4.19
N SER A 291 -9.95 -14.74 -3.76
CA SER A 291 -11.00 -15.49 -3.06
C SER A 291 -11.26 -14.92 -1.66
N LEU A 292 -10.22 -14.50 -0.92
CA LEU A 292 -10.40 -13.84 0.37
C LEU A 292 -11.20 -12.54 0.25
N TYR A 293 -10.85 -11.71 -0.74
CA TYR A 293 -11.57 -10.48 -1.05
C TYR A 293 -13.04 -10.77 -1.37
N TYR A 294 -13.30 -11.76 -2.23
CA TYR A 294 -14.65 -12.14 -2.65
C TYR A 294 -15.52 -12.61 -1.48
N GLU A 295 -14.99 -13.49 -0.63
CA GLU A 295 -15.69 -13.99 0.56
C GLU A 295 -16.04 -12.85 1.53
N GLU A 296 -15.09 -11.95 1.79
CA GLU A 296 -15.34 -10.81 2.68
C GLU A 296 -16.33 -9.82 2.06
N ALA A 297 -16.26 -9.57 0.74
CA ALA A 297 -17.21 -8.72 0.04
C ALA A 297 -18.64 -9.27 0.15
N LEU A 298 -18.84 -10.59 -0.06
CA LEU A 298 -20.14 -11.23 0.13
C LEU A 298 -20.64 -11.09 1.56
N ARG A 299 -19.78 -11.38 2.54
CA ARG A 299 -20.13 -11.24 3.97
C ARG A 299 -20.59 -9.81 4.31
N LEU A 300 -19.89 -8.80 3.79
CA LEU A 300 -20.24 -7.39 3.99
C LEU A 300 -21.53 -6.99 3.27
N VAL A 301 -21.82 -7.55 2.09
CA VAL A 301 -23.08 -7.33 1.37
C VAL A 301 -24.25 -7.98 2.11
N GLU A 302 -24.11 -9.23 2.55
CA GLU A 302 -25.13 -9.95 3.31
C GLU A 302 -25.45 -9.27 4.66
N ALA A 303 -24.44 -8.66 5.29
CA ALA A 303 -24.63 -7.88 6.51
C ALA A 303 -25.46 -6.60 6.30
N ARG A 304 -25.54 -6.07 5.06
CA ARG A 304 -26.42 -4.94 4.71
C ARG A 304 -27.83 -5.48 4.48
N LYS A 305 -28.63 -5.52 5.55
CA LYS A 305 -30.06 -5.90 5.49
C LYS A 305 -30.83 -5.06 4.48
N SER A 306 -31.95 -5.59 3.97
CA SER A 306 -32.95 -4.78 3.27
C SER A 306 -33.45 -3.69 4.22
N ILE A 307 -33.18 -2.44 3.89
CA ILE A 307 -33.64 -1.27 4.65
C ILE A 307 -35.00 -0.80 4.12
N SER A 308 -35.87 -0.34 5.02
CA SER A 308 -37.10 0.35 4.63
C SER A 308 -36.79 1.71 4.00
N VAL A 309 -37.77 2.31 3.31
CA VAL A 309 -37.64 3.69 2.77
C VAL A 309 -37.38 4.69 3.90
N GLU A 310 -38.00 4.48 5.07
CA GLU A 310 -37.82 5.32 6.25
C GLU A 310 -36.40 5.19 6.80
N GLU A 311 -35.88 3.96 6.95
CA GLU A 311 -34.51 3.71 7.38
C GLU A 311 -33.49 4.30 6.39
N TRP A 312 -33.72 4.16 5.09
CA TRP A 312 -32.91 4.81 4.07
C TRP A 312 -32.90 6.33 4.24
N THR A 313 -34.07 6.95 4.35
CA THR A 313 -34.19 8.41 4.43
C THR A 313 -33.43 8.97 5.64
N HIS A 314 -33.49 8.30 6.78
CA HIS A 314 -32.72 8.69 7.97
C HIS A 314 -31.23 8.37 7.84
N GLY A 315 -30.88 7.27 7.17
CA GLY A 315 -29.49 6.80 7.02
C GLY A 315 -28.69 7.50 5.91
N VAL A 316 -29.32 8.19 4.96
CA VAL A 316 -28.61 8.85 3.84
C VAL A 316 -27.59 9.88 4.32
N THR A 317 -27.96 10.72 5.29
CA THR A 317 -27.05 11.75 5.82
C THR A 317 -25.84 11.12 6.49
N GLU A 318 -26.06 10.07 7.29
CA GLU A 318 -24.98 9.32 7.92
C GLU A 318 -24.09 8.63 6.87
N LEU A 319 -24.69 8.00 5.85
CA LEU A 319 -23.95 7.34 4.77
C LEU A 319 -23.07 8.34 4.01
N LYS A 320 -23.58 9.53 3.68
CA LYS A 320 -22.80 10.60 3.06
C LYS A 320 -21.65 11.03 3.97
N SER A 321 -21.92 11.23 5.27
CA SER A 321 -20.89 11.61 6.25
C SER A 321 -19.78 10.56 6.33
N ARG A 322 -20.13 9.27 6.43
CA ARG A 322 -19.16 8.17 6.49
C ARG A 322 -18.36 8.04 5.19
N LEU A 323 -18.99 8.27 4.04
CA LEU A 323 -18.30 8.29 2.76
C LEU A 323 -17.24 9.41 2.72
N ILE A 324 -17.56 10.60 3.23
CA ILE A 324 -16.61 11.71 3.28
C ILE A 324 -15.50 11.44 4.30
N GLU A 325 -15.85 11.11 5.54
CA GLU A 325 -14.88 11.02 6.64
C GLU A 325 -14.08 9.71 6.60
N ASP A 326 -14.75 8.57 6.50
CA ASP A 326 -14.12 7.25 6.64
C ASP A 326 -13.45 6.78 5.34
N VAL A 327 -14.04 7.11 4.19
CA VAL A 327 -13.59 6.59 2.87
C VAL A 327 -12.76 7.62 2.12
N PHE A 328 -13.26 8.85 1.96
CA PHE A 328 -12.56 9.91 1.22
C PHE A 328 -11.48 10.60 2.04
N GLY A 329 -11.58 10.49 3.36
CA GLY A 329 -10.59 11.01 4.29
C GLY A 329 -10.76 12.50 4.60
N GLY A 330 -11.99 12.98 4.55
CA GLY A 330 -12.37 14.36 4.82
C GLY A 330 -12.20 15.28 3.61
N PHE A 331 -12.99 16.36 3.60
CA PHE A 331 -12.84 17.47 2.66
C PHE A 331 -12.17 18.67 3.34
N PRO A 332 -11.18 19.32 2.70
CA PRO A 332 -10.52 20.48 3.30
C PRO A 332 -11.45 21.68 3.48
N GLU A 333 -11.23 22.43 4.56
CA GLU A 333 -11.85 23.73 4.81
C GLU A 333 -11.02 24.86 4.18
N GLU A 334 -11.03 24.95 2.85
CA GLU A 334 -10.24 25.92 2.10
C GLU A 334 -11.11 26.97 1.38
N VAL A 335 -10.64 28.23 1.39
CA VAL A 335 -11.32 29.30 0.64
C VAL A 335 -11.03 29.15 -0.84
N LEU A 336 -12.07 29.07 -1.67
CA LEU A 336 -11.92 29.01 -3.12
C LEU A 336 -11.13 30.21 -3.65
N ARG A 337 -10.03 29.93 -4.34
CA ARG A 337 -9.32 30.92 -5.14
C ARG A 337 -9.36 30.49 -6.60
N PHE A 338 -9.46 31.47 -7.50
CA PHE A 338 -9.40 31.21 -8.92
C PHE A 338 -8.71 32.37 -9.63
N THR A 339 -8.11 32.06 -10.77
CA THR A 339 -7.48 33.04 -11.65
C THR A 339 -7.99 32.80 -13.06
N ILE A 340 -8.50 33.86 -13.70
CA ILE A 340 -8.79 33.85 -15.13
C ILE A 340 -7.49 34.22 -15.84
N THR A 341 -6.97 33.30 -16.66
CA THR A 341 -5.68 33.47 -17.32
C THR A 341 -5.82 34.07 -18.71
N CYS A 342 -6.91 33.77 -19.40
CA CYS A 342 -7.14 34.25 -20.77
C CYS A 342 -8.64 34.23 -21.12
N ARG A 343 -9.05 35.17 -21.97
CA ARG A 343 -10.34 35.16 -22.66
C ARG A 343 -10.09 35.31 -24.15
N GLU A 344 -10.62 34.40 -24.94
CA GLU A 344 -10.46 34.41 -26.39
C GLU A 344 -11.74 33.93 -27.10
N LEU A 345 -11.90 34.33 -28.36
CA LEU A 345 -12.99 33.87 -29.22
C LEU A 345 -12.44 32.83 -30.19
N VAL A 346 -12.91 31.58 -30.10
CA VAL A 346 -12.46 30.48 -30.94
C VAL A 346 -13.66 29.88 -31.65
N ASN A 347 -13.68 29.95 -32.99
CA ASN A 347 -14.77 29.42 -33.82
C ASN A 347 -16.18 29.88 -33.38
N GLY A 348 -16.32 31.15 -32.97
CA GLY A 348 -17.60 31.72 -32.52
C GLY A 348 -18.04 31.26 -31.11
N ILE A 349 -17.13 30.69 -30.33
CA ILE A 349 -17.31 30.34 -28.91
C ILE A 349 -16.38 31.21 -28.08
N GLU A 350 -16.90 31.89 -27.07
CA GLU A 350 -16.09 32.56 -26.06
C GLU A 350 -15.51 31.51 -25.12
N VAL A 351 -14.19 31.45 -25.05
CA VAL A 351 -13.42 30.55 -24.20
C VAL A 351 -12.75 31.38 -23.11
N GLU A 352 -13.18 31.18 -21.88
CA GLU A 352 -12.50 31.70 -20.70
C GLU A 352 -11.65 30.58 -20.09
N LYS A 353 -10.33 30.77 -20.08
CA LYS A 353 -9.38 29.88 -19.43
C LYS A 353 -9.22 30.32 -18.00
N LEU A 354 -9.43 29.40 -17.07
CA LEU A 354 -9.26 29.67 -15.65
C LEU A 354 -8.54 28.52 -14.96
N VAL A 355 -7.98 28.82 -13.79
CA VAL A 355 -7.40 27.84 -12.89
C VAL A 355 -8.07 28.00 -11.55
N LEU A 356 -8.67 26.92 -11.04
CA LEU A 356 -9.20 26.83 -9.69
C LEU A 356 -8.08 26.33 -8.78
N ARG A 357 -7.83 27.01 -7.66
CA ARG A 357 -7.02 26.45 -6.57
C ARG A 357 -7.99 25.76 -5.62
N THR A 358 -8.09 24.44 -5.73
CA THR A 358 -9.07 23.63 -4.98
C THR A 358 -8.57 23.31 -3.58
N GLU A 359 -7.26 23.12 -3.41
CA GLU A 359 -6.58 22.97 -2.13
C GLU A 359 -5.24 23.73 -2.16
N LEU A 360 -4.54 23.79 -1.02
CA LEU A 360 -3.17 24.31 -0.98
C LEU A 360 -2.32 23.59 -2.04
N ASP A 361 -1.75 24.38 -2.95
CA ASP A 361 -0.93 23.96 -4.08
C ASP A 361 -1.55 22.97 -5.10
N VAL A 362 -2.86 22.71 -5.00
CA VAL A 362 -3.60 21.95 -6.02
C VAL A 362 -4.28 22.90 -7.00
N LEU A 363 -3.79 22.89 -8.24
CA LEU A 363 -4.32 23.67 -9.35
C LEU A 363 -5.15 22.78 -10.27
N VAL A 364 -6.39 23.20 -10.52
CA VAL A 364 -7.35 22.51 -11.39
C VAL A 364 -7.71 23.45 -12.55
N PRO A 365 -7.07 23.27 -13.72
CA PRO A 365 -7.35 24.08 -14.90
C PRO A 365 -8.73 23.77 -15.49
N ALA A 366 -9.43 24.80 -15.97
CA ALA A 366 -10.74 24.66 -16.59
C ALA A 366 -10.91 25.58 -17.80
N LEU A 367 -11.84 25.19 -18.69
CA LEU A 367 -12.32 26.01 -19.80
C LEU A 367 -13.81 26.28 -19.61
N LEU A 368 -14.18 27.54 -19.45
CA LEU A 368 -15.58 27.96 -19.47
C LEU A 368 -15.94 28.44 -20.87
N LEU A 369 -16.78 27.64 -21.55
CA LEU A 369 -17.19 27.81 -22.94
C LEU A 369 -18.61 28.38 -22.98
N ARG A 370 -18.81 29.48 -23.71
CA ARG A 370 -20.13 30.10 -23.86
C ARG A 370 -20.31 30.70 -25.25
N LYS A 371 -21.55 30.84 -25.71
CA LYS A 371 -21.85 31.67 -26.89
C LYS A 371 -21.70 33.15 -26.51
N PRO A 372 -21.27 34.02 -27.44
CA PRO A 372 -21.24 35.46 -27.21
C PRO A 372 -22.59 35.98 -26.72
N GLY A 373 -22.57 36.80 -25.66
CA GLY A 373 -23.78 37.36 -25.04
C GLY A 373 -24.58 36.39 -24.18
N TYR A 374 -24.06 35.19 -23.87
CA TYR A 374 -24.73 34.26 -22.97
C TYR A 374 -24.85 34.81 -21.55
N GLY A 375 -26.08 34.91 -21.04
CA GLY A 375 -26.40 35.27 -19.65
C GLY A 375 -27.41 34.32 -18.99
N GLY A 376 -27.53 33.10 -19.51
CA GLY A 376 -28.49 32.10 -19.01
C GLY A 376 -28.03 31.39 -17.72
N PRO A 377 -28.95 30.73 -17.01
CA PRO A 377 -28.66 30.11 -15.71
C PRO A 377 -27.99 28.73 -15.78
N ARG A 378 -27.86 28.14 -16.97
CA ARG A 378 -27.56 26.71 -17.17
C ARG A 378 -26.08 26.48 -17.51
N CYS A 379 -25.41 25.61 -16.75
CA CYS A 379 -24.05 25.19 -17.04
C CYS A 379 -23.89 23.67 -16.96
N TYR A 380 -23.30 23.06 -18.00
CA TYR A 380 -22.87 21.67 -17.99
C TYR A 380 -21.38 21.59 -17.64
N MET A 381 -21.03 20.87 -16.58
CA MET A 381 -19.66 20.51 -16.27
C MET A 381 -19.28 19.25 -17.03
N TYR A 382 -18.24 19.31 -17.84
CA TYR A 382 -17.75 18.18 -18.64
C TYR A 382 -16.49 17.58 -18.01
N LEU A 383 -16.60 16.31 -17.62
CA LEU A 383 -15.53 15.50 -17.04
C LEU A 383 -15.21 14.34 -17.98
N SER A 384 -13.93 14.18 -18.33
CA SER A 384 -13.46 13.09 -19.17
C SER A 384 -12.07 12.64 -18.72
N PRO A 385 -11.75 11.33 -18.72
CA PRO A 385 -10.42 10.84 -18.41
C PRO A 385 -9.35 11.32 -19.40
N THR A 386 -9.76 11.84 -20.56
CA THR A 386 -8.83 12.45 -21.55
C THR A 386 -8.60 13.95 -21.34
N GLY A 387 -9.25 14.54 -20.34
CA GLY A 387 -9.16 15.96 -19.99
C GLY A 387 -9.98 16.88 -20.89
N LYS A 388 -9.96 18.17 -20.53
CA LYS A 388 -10.78 19.24 -21.09
C LYS A 388 -10.40 19.66 -22.51
N ARG A 389 -9.18 19.36 -22.97
CA ARG A 389 -8.62 19.87 -24.24
C ARG A 389 -9.52 19.62 -25.44
N ARG A 390 -10.20 18.47 -25.49
CA ARG A 390 -11.07 18.10 -26.61
C ARG A 390 -12.46 18.73 -26.53
N ALA A 391 -12.89 19.22 -25.37
CA ALA A 391 -14.26 19.68 -25.13
C ALA A 391 -14.79 20.67 -26.18
N PRO A 392 -14.05 21.72 -26.62
CA PRO A 392 -14.55 22.67 -27.64
C PRO A 392 -14.84 22.02 -29.01
N SER A 393 -14.24 20.87 -29.29
CA SER A 393 -14.39 20.14 -30.56
C SER A 393 -15.48 19.07 -30.50
N LEU A 394 -15.98 18.71 -29.32
CA LEU A 394 -16.96 17.63 -29.16
C LEU A 394 -18.34 18.05 -29.62
N ARG A 395 -19.00 17.15 -30.35
CA ARG A 395 -20.36 17.36 -30.86
C ARG A 395 -21.34 17.63 -29.72
N VAL A 396 -21.31 16.83 -28.66
CA VAL A 396 -22.22 17.00 -27.50
C VAL A 396 -22.07 18.36 -26.82
N VAL A 397 -20.84 18.88 -26.71
CA VAL A 397 -20.56 20.20 -26.14
C VAL A 397 -21.13 21.30 -27.05
N ARG A 398 -20.98 21.17 -28.37
CA ARG A 398 -21.56 22.13 -29.33
C ARG A 398 -23.09 22.13 -29.27
N GLU A 399 -23.71 20.96 -29.19
CA GLU A 399 -25.17 20.82 -29.07
C GLU A 399 -25.69 21.51 -27.78
N TRP A 400 -24.98 21.39 -26.64
CA TRP A 400 -25.35 22.12 -25.42
C TRP A 400 -25.20 23.64 -25.56
N LEU A 401 -24.12 24.11 -26.19
CA LEU A 401 -23.90 25.53 -26.45
C LEU A 401 -24.99 26.11 -27.37
N GLU A 402 -25.42 25.35 -28.38
CA GLU A 402 -26.51 25.71 -29.31
C GLU A 402 -27.88 25.70 -28.62
N ALA A 403 -28.10 24.78 -27.67
CA ALA A 403 -29.30 24.72 -26.84
C ALA A 403 -29.39 25.82 -25.75
N GLY A 404 -28.45 26.78 -25.76
CA GLY A 404 -28.44 27.90 -24.82
C GLY A 404 -27.96 27.51 -23.42
N ALA A 405 -26.91 26.70 -23.33
CA ALA A 405 -26.19 26.42 -22.10
C ALA A 405 -24.72 26.89 -22.18
N CYS A 406 -24.09 27.02 -21.01
CA CYS A 406 -22.64 27.16 -20.87
C CYS A 406 -22.00 25.80 -20.57
N VAL A 407 -20.71 25.63 -20.87
CA VAL A 407 -19.98 24.38 -20.56
C VAL A 407 -18.70 24.70 -19.80
N LEU A 408 -18.50 24.09 -18.63
CA LEU A 408 -17.24 24.11 -17.90
C LEU A 408 -16.52 22.76 -18.10
N ALA A 409 -15.46 22.72 -18.90
CA ALA A 409 -14.64 21.53 -19.05
C ALA A 409 -13.45 21.56 -18.07
N LEU A 410 -13.28 20.50 -17.28
CA LEU A 410 -12.40 20.48 -16.10
C LEU A 410 -11.27 19.44 -16.24
N ASP A 411 -10.04 19.83 -15.92
CA ASP A 411 -8.91 18.91 -15.67
C ASP A 411 -8.75 18.68 -14.16
N TYR A 412 -9.69 17.95 -13.55
CA TYR A 412 -9.60 17.55 -12.15
C TYR A 412 -8.34 16.71 -11.89
N ARG A 413 -7.88 16.61 -10.63
CA ARG A 413 -6.56 16.07 -10.34
C ARG A 413 -6.32 14.66 -10.92
N GLY A 414 -5.14 14.47 -11.51
CA GLY A 414 -4.74 13.24 -12.19
C GLY A 414 -5.15 13.16 -13.65
N VAL A 415 -5.80 14.19 -14.21
CA VAL A 415 -6.37 14.19 -15.57
C VAL A 415 -5.92 15.41 -16.38
N GLY A 416 -5.71 15.21 -17.68
CA GLY A 416 -5.35 16.29 -18.60
C GLY A 416 -4.05 16.99 -18.20
N GLU A 417 -4.10 18.29 -17.96
CA GLU A 417 -2.95 19.10 -17.52
C GLU A 417 -2.48 18.79 -16.09
N THR A 418 -3.30 18.11 -15.27
CA THR A 418 -2.92 17.71 -13.90
C THR A 418 -2.47 16.24 -13.82
N LYS A 419 -2.23 15.61 -14.98
CA LYS A 419 -1.88 14.19 -15.06
C LYS A 419 -0.59 13.89 -14.31
N SER A 420 -0.67 12.89 -13.43
CA SER A 420 0.46 12.32 -12.70
C SER A 420 0.53 10.81 -12.92
N SER A 421 1.54 10.14 -12.36
CA SER A 421 1.52 8.68 -12.26
C SER A 421 0.36 8.25 -11.37
N GLU A 422 -0.59 7.51 -11.94
CA GLU A 422 -1.77 7.00 -11.21
C GLU A 422 -1.34 6.04 -10.10
N GLU A 423 -0.37 5.17 -10.37
CA GLU A 423 0.15 4.22 -9.39
C GLU A 423 0.77 4.93 -8.17
N VAL A 424 1.55 5.99 -8.41
CA VAL A 424 2.16 6.77 -7.33
C VAL A 424 1.08 7.55 -6.56
N ALA A 425 0.15 8.18 -7.28
CA ALA A 425 -0.93 8.94 -6.67
C ALA A 425 -1.81 8.04 -5.77
N VAL A 426 -2.21 6.87 -6.25
CA VAL A 426 -3.04 5.91 -5.49
C VAL A 426 -2.30 5.44 -4.23
N LYS A 427 -1.03 5.03 -4.34
CA LYS A 427 -0.25 4.57 -3.18
C LYS A 427 -0.08 5.65 -2.13
N ASN A 428 0.28 6.87 -2.54
CA ASN A 428 0.42 7.99 -1.61
C ASN A 428 -0.93 8.35 -0.99
N SER A 429 -2.01 8.35 -1.77
CA SER A 429 -3.38 8.61 -1.30
C SER A 429 -3.80 7.63 -0.20
N LEU A 430 -3.39 6.36 -0.33
CA LEU A 430 -3.67 5.32 0.67
C LEU A 430 -2.99 5.62 2.00
N VAL A 431 -1.68 5.90 2.00
CA VAL A 431 -0.93 6.15 3.25
C VAL A 431 -1.34 7.47 3.91
N LEU A 432 -1.67 8.49 3.11
CA LEU A 432 -2.25 9.75 3.58
C LEU A 432 -3.65 9.57 4.19
N GLY A 433 -4.32 8.45 3.89
CA GLY A 433 -5.71 8.21 4.27
C GLY A 433 -6.72 9.05 3.48
N ARG A 434 -6.29 9.73 2.42
CA ARG A 434 -7.15 10.56 1.56
C ARG A 434 -7.31 9.87 0.22
N HIS A 435 -8.45 9.26 -0.03
CA HIS A 435 -8.65 8.47 -1.25
C HIS A 435 -8.67 9.36 -2.51
N ILE A 436 -7.94 8.97 -3.57
CA ILE A 436 -7.85 9.77 -4.82
C ILE A 436 -9.21 10.13 -5.40
N LEU A 437 -10.16 9.19 -5.40
CA LEU A 437 -11.54 9.45 -5.83
C LEU A 437 -12.22 10.57 -5.02
N GLY A 438 -12.08 10.56 -3.70
CA GLY A 438 -12.65 11.61 -2.84
C GLY A 438 -12.03 12.97 -3.13
N MET A 439 -10.72 12.99 -3.36
CA MET A 439 -10.00 14.19 -3.78
C MET A 439 -10.45 14.72 -5.15
N GLN A 440 -10.74 13.85 -6.12
CA GLN A 440 -11.29 14.24 -7.43
C GLN A 440 -12.74 14.75 -7.33
N VAL A 441 -13.56 14.11 -6.49
CA VAL A 441 -14.92 14.57 -6.19
C VAL A 441 -14.88 15.96 -5.55
N TYR A 442 -13.93 16.19 -4.64
CA TYR A 442 -13.72 17.51 -4.06
C TYR A 442 -13.39 18.56 -5.12
N ASP A 443 -12.52 18.27 -6.10
CA ASP A 443 -12.25 19.20 -7.21
C ASP A 443 -13.51 19.59 -7.99
N VAL A 444 -14.42 18.64 -8.20
CA VAL A 444 -15.71 18.88 -8.87
C VAL A 444 -16.61 19.76 -8.01
N ILE A 445 -16.73 19.48 -6.70
CA ILE A 445 -17.48 20.33 -5.76
C ILE A 445 -16.92 21.75 -5.75
N ARG A 446 -15.59 21.91 -5.82
CA ARG A 446 -14.93 23.22 -5.89
C ARG A 446 -15.21 23.95 -7.20
N ALA A 447 -15.38 23.22 -8.29
CA ALA A 447 -15.88 23.79 -9.55
C ALA A 447 -17.36 24.19 -9.46
N VAL A 448 -18.21 23.45 -8.73
CA VAL A 448 -19.60 23.85 -8.45
C VAL A 448 -19.66 25.17 -7.67
N ASP A 449 -18.80 25.35 -6.67
CA ASP A 449 -18.69 26.62 -5.94
C ASP A 449 -18.31 27.78 -6.86
N TYR A 450 -17.35 27.58 -7.77
CA TYR A 450 -17.02 28.61 -8.75
C TYR A 450 -18.25 28.98 -9.60
N LEU A 451 -18.94 27.97 -10.13
CA LEU A 451 -20.10 28.18 -11.00
C LEU A 451 -21.24 28.91 -10.27
N THR A 452 -21.53 28.52 -9.03
CA THR A 452 -22.66 29.03 -8.26
C THR A 452 -22.37 30.36 -7.56
N LEU A 453 -21.24 30.47 -6.88
CA LEU A 453 -20.91 31.62 -6.04
C LEU A 453 -20.19 32.75 -6.78
N LYS A 454 -19.52 32.46 -7.91
CA LYS A 454 -18.70 33.43 -8.64
C LYS A 454 -19.19 33.69 -10.06
N ALA A 455 -19.60 32.65 -10.79
CA ALA A 455 -20.06 32.80 -12.17
C ALA A 455 -21.58 33.00 -12.32
N GLY A 456 -22.37 32.82 -11.23
CA GLY A 456 -23.79 33.14 -11.18
C GLY A 456 -24.74 32.09 -11.78
N PHE A 457 -24.27 30.85 -12.00
CA PHE A 457 -25.12 29.76 -12.47
C PHE A 457 -25.90 29.13 -11.32
N ASN A 458 -27.19 28.87 -11.52
CA ASN A 458 -28.04 28.21 -10.52
C ASN A 458 -28.64 26.88 -11.00
N ARG A 459 -28.30 26.44 -12.21
CA ARG A 459 -28.62 25.11 -12.75
C ARG A 459 -27.36 24.47 -13.29
N VAL A 460 -26.68 23.70 -12.43
CA VAL A 460 -25.44 23.01 -12.75
C VAL A 460 -25.73 21.54 -13.03
N TYR A 461 -25.26 21.04 -14.18
CA TYR A 461 -25.36 19.63 -14.57
C TYR A 461 -23.95 19.05 -14.65
N VAL A 462 -23.73 17.81 -14.24
CA VAL A 462 -22.40 17.17 -14.35
C VAL A 462 -22.47 16.02 -15.34
N TYR A 463 -21.61 16.05 -16.35
CA TYR A 463 -21.47 15.02 -17.36
C TYR A 463 -20.11 14.33 -17.21
N GLY A 464 -20.11 13.02 -16.97
CA GLY A 464 -18.91 12.22 -16.83
C GLY A 464 -18.80 11.11 -17.87
N GLU A 465 -17.71 11.08 -18.62
CA GLU A 465 -17.38 9.99 -19.53
C GLU A 465 -16.56 8.90 -18.82
N ARG A 466 -16.88 7.64 -19.10
CA ARG A 466 -16.14 6.46 -18.62
C ARG A 466 -15.90 6.53 -17.11
N GLU A 467 -14.65 6.42 -16.66
CA GLU A 467 -14.26 6.44 -15.25
C GLU A 467 -14.60 7.78 -14.57
N ALA A 468 -14.67 8.88 -15.33
CA ALA A 468 -15.12 10.18 -14.81
C ALA A 468 -16.62 10.19 -14.45
N GLY A 469 -17.40 9.23 -14.97
CA GLY A 469 -18.79 9.01 -14.57
C GLY A 469 -18.92 8.68 -13.08
N VAL A 470 -17.96 7.95 -12.49
CA VAL A 470 -17.96 7.63 -11.06
C VAL A 470 -17.76 8.90 -10.23
N VAL A 471 -16.82 9.76 -10.65
CA VAL A 471 -16.60 11.08 -10.01
C VAL A 471 -17.87 11.93 -10.10
N ALA A 472 -18.53 11.95 -11.26
CA ALA A 472 -19.76 12.70 -11.47
C ALA A 472 -20.92 12.22 -10.58
N LEU A 473 -21.12 10.89 -10.47
CA LEU A 473 -22.17 10.31 -9.61
C LEU A 473 -21.95 10.64 -8.15
N LEU A 474 -20.71 10.50 -7.68
CA LEU A 474 -20.36 10.81 -6.29
C LEU A 474 -20.51 12.30 -5.98
N ALA A 475 -20.08 13.18 -6.89
CA ALA A 475 -20.30 14.61 -6.73
C ALA A 475 -21.80 14.94 -6.65
N GLY A 476 -22.63 14.41 -7.57
CA GLY A 476 -24.08 14.63 -7.53
C GLY A 476 -24.78 14.03 -6.32
N ALA A 477 -24.26 12.93 -5.77
CA ALA A 477 -24.76 12.36 -4.53
C ALA A 477 -24.43 13.24 -3.31
N LEU A 478 -23.27 13.90 -3.31
CA LEU A 478 -22.77 14.69 -2.18
C LEU A 478 -23.15 16.18 -2.22
N ASP A 479 -23.46 16.74 -3.39
CA ASP A 479 -23.72 18.17 -3.57
C ASP A 479 -25.07 18.43 -4.25
N GLU A 480 -26.04 18.87 -3.45
CA GLU A 480 -27.42 19.09 -3.88
C GLU A 480 -27.58 20.25 -4.88
N ARG A 481 -26.54 21.07 -5.09
CA ARG A 481 -26.55 22.12 -6.12
C ARG A 481 -26.41 21.56 -7.53
N ILE A 482 -25.99 20.31 -7.66
CA ILE A 482 -25.94 19.59 -8.94
C ILE A 482 -27.36 19.11 -9.27
N SER A 483 -27.95 19.73 -10.30
CA SER A 483 -29.34 19.48 -10.71
C SER A 483 -29.55 18.11 -11.36
N ALA A 484 -28.55 17.61 -12.09
CA ALA A 484 -28.55 16.24 -12.60
C ALA A 484 -27.14 15.77 -12.96
N VAL A 485 -26.95 14.45 -12.95
CA VAL A 485 -25.74 13.78 -13.40
C VAL A 485 -26.04 12.96 -14.65
N HIS A 486 -25.15 13.04 -15.63
CA HIS A 486 -25.19 12.23 -16.85
C HIS A 486 -23.87 11.46 -16.97
N THR A 487 -23.97 10.15 -17.19
CA THR A 487 -22.79 9.29 -17.38
C THR A 487 -22.82 8.64 -18.75
N LEU A 488 -21.69 8.61 -19.46
CA LEU A 488 -21.53 7.92 -20.74
C LEU A 488 -20.45 6.86 -20.62
N GLU A 489 -20.73 5.61 -21.03
CA GLU A 489 -19.77 4.49 -21.00
C GLU A 489 -19.09 4.27 -19.64
N MET A 490 -19.76 4.66 -18.54
CA MET A 490 -19.23 4.46 -17.19
C MET A 490 -19.12 2.97 -16.88
N PRO A 491 -18.01 2.50 -16.28
CA PRO A 491 -17.89 1.11 -15.91
C PRO A 491 -18.98 0.71 -14.89
N SER A 492 -19.53 -0.50 -15.05
CA SER A 492 -20.51 -1.07 -14.11
C SER A 492 -19.88 -1.51 -12.77
N THR A 493 -18.55 -1.66 -12.75
CA THR A 493 -17.75 -2.01 -11.56
C THR A 493 -16.37 -1.36 -11.63
N LEU A 494 -15.80 -1.01 -10.48
CA LEU A 494 -14.42 -0.52 -10.36
C LEU A 494 -13.37 -1.65 -10.50
N VAL A 495 -13.81 -2.91 -10.59
CA VAL A 495 -12.94 -4.08 -10.78
C VAL A 495 -12.74 -4.33 -12.28
N SER A 496 -11.60 -3.89 -12.83
CA SER A 496 -11.31 -3.94 -14.27
C SER A 496 -11.01 -5.35 -14.78
N SER A 497 -11.88 -5.92 -15.64
CA SER A 497 -11.71 -7.22 -16.31
C SER A 497 -10.41 -7.40 -17.13
N LYS A 498 -9.63 -6.34 -17.34
CA LYS A 498 -8.35 -6.36 -18.06
C LYS A 498 -7.16 -6.45 -17.09
N GLY A 499 -6.30 -7.45 -17.27
CA GLY A 499 -4.98 -7.53 -16.64
C GLY A 499 -4.83 -8.55 -15.49
N PHE A 500 -5.91 -9.20 -15.06
CA PHE A 500 -5.92 -10.17 -13.97
C PHE A 500 -6.60 -11.48 -14.41
N ARG A 501 -6.14 -12.65 -13.93
CA ARG A 501 -6.83 -13.94 -14.17
C ARG A 501 -8.00 -14.03 -13.17
N TYR A 502 -9.21 -13.86 -13.69
CA TYR A 502 -10.45 -13.71 -12.93
C TYR A 502 -10.99 -15.00 -12.32
N PRO A 503 -11.52 -14.99 -11.08
CA PRO A 503 -12.73 -15.75 -10.77
C PRO A 503 -13.94 -15.07 -11.42
N PRO A 504 -15.00 -15.83 -11.79
CA PRO A 504 -16.18 -15.30 -12.49
C PRO A 504 -16.82 -14.13 -11.73
N THR A 505 -17.42 -13.24 -12.51
CA THR A 505 -17.99 -11.95 -12.10
C THR A 505 -18.79 -12.01 -10.79
N LEU A 506 -18.57 -11.02 -9.92
CA LEU A 506 -19.33 -10.77 -8.67
C LEU A 506 -20.84 -10.53 -8.88
N PHE A 507 -21.28 -10.43 -10.14
CA PHE A 507 -22.66 -10.25 -10.52
C PHE A 507 -22.94 -11.13 -11.74
N PRO A 508 -24.02 -11.94 -11.72
CA PRO A 508 -24.48 -12.72 -12.88
C PRO A 508 -24.90 -11.84 -14.06
#